data_AF-A0A442FY08-F1
#
_entry.id   AF-A0A442FY08-F1
#
_cell.length_a   1.000
_cell.length_b   1.000
_cell.length_c   1.000
_cell.angle_alpha   90.00
_cell.angle_beta   90.00
_cell.angle_gamma   90.00
#
_symmetry.space_group_name_H-M   'P 1'
#
loop_
_entity.id
_entity.type
_entity.pdbx_description
1 polymer ?
#
loop_
_entity_poly.entity_id
_entity_poly.type
_entity_poly.pdbx_seq_one_letter_code
_entity_poly.pdbx_strand_id
1 'polypeptide(L)'
;MADKSPIEWTDATWNPIVGCSIATAGCTHCYAMKMAARIEAMGGAPHYAGTTKKVNGNAIWTGRLALAPERILTQPLRWKEPRRIFVDSMGDLFHEDVPDEWIDKTFAVMAVTPHHTYQPLTKRADRARRYLSDPATKRRIYDIASSLVIERQIEVVLIAPGTDERQAPFGPRVYLDQWPLPNVWLGVSSERQQEADERVPELLATPAAIRFVSAEPLLGPINFGALQASIPTNAWLTWLDGLDWIIVGGESGPNARPMHPAWARSIRDQCQAAGVPFFFKQWGEHRPLTRAEHNQACGATLIGNDPYDREAHVLRVGKKVAGRLLDGAEHNGMPEMNEVPAL
;
A
#
# COMPACT_ATOMS: atom_id res chain seq x y z
N MET A 1 10.33 11.77 0.19
CA MET A 1 9.24 12.02 1.16
C MET A 1 8.49 13.26 0.74
N ALA A 2 7.17 13.26 0.86
CA ALA A 2 6.34 14.40 0.50
C ALA A 2 5.27 14.63 1.56
N ASP A 3 5.24 15.86 2.09
CA ASP A 3 4.20 16.35 3.01
C ASP A 3 2.84 16.46 2.33
N LYS A 4 2.83 16.54 0.99
CA LYS A 4 1.67 16.45 0.11
C LYS A 4 1.97 15.43 -0.98
N SER A 5 1.27 14.31 -0.96
CA SER A 5 1.44 13.25 -1.93
C SER A 5 0.69 13.53 -3.24
N PRO A 6 1.27 13.23 -4.42
CA PRO A 6 0.54 13.17 -5.67
C PRO A 6 -0.19 11.83 -5.88
N ILE A 7 -0.11 10.91 -4.91
CA ILE A 7 -0.80 9.61 -4.94
C ILE A 7 -2.20 9.82 -4.39
N GLU A 8 -3.20 9.44 -5.17
CA GLU A 8 -4.54 9.99 -5.04
C GLU A 8 -5.34 9.40 -3.88
N TRP A 9 -4.84 8.31 -3.28
CA TRP A 9 -5.47 7.63 -2.14
C TRP A 9 -4.82 7.94 -0.78
N THR A 10 -3.80 8.81 -0.74
CA THR A 10 -3.06 9.16 0.49
C THR A 10 -2.73 10.65 0.51
N ASP A 11 -2.58 11.24 1.70
CA ASP A 11 -2.30 12.66 1.85
C ASP A 11 -0.77 12.93 1.92
N ALA A 12 -0.01 12.00 2.50
CA ALA A 12 1.45 12.09 2.64
C ALA A 12 2.16 10.76 2.38
N THR A 13 3.49 10.81 2.22
CA THR A 13 4.36 9.62 2.17
C THR A 13 5.43 9.69 3.25
N TRP A 14 5.65 8.58 3.94
CA TRP A 14 6.68 8.43 4.98
C TRP A 14 7.50 7.19 4.67
N ASN A 15 8.84 7.31 4.60
CA ASN A 15 9.72 6.21 4.16
C ASN A 15 10.75 5.90 5.27
N PRO A 16 10.39 5.02 6.23
CA PRO A 16 11.30 4.59 7.30
C PRO A 16 12.51 3.81 6.78
N ILE A 17 12.42 3.21 5.60
CA ILE A 17 13.55 2.58 4.90
C ILE A 17 13.59 3.05 3.45
N VAL A 18 14.67 2.71 2.74
CA VAL A 18 14.81 2.92 1.30
C VAL A 18 15.55 1.76 0.66
N GLY A 19 15.27 1.52 -0.61
CA GLY A 19 15.82 0.37 -1.33
C GLY A 19 14.89 -0.84 -1.23
N CYS A 20 15.08 -1.81 -2.13
CA CYS A 20 14.29 -3.04 -2.17
C CYS A 20 15.01 -4.10 -3.01
N SER A 21 14.48 -5.32 -3.04
CA SER A 21 14.78 -6.37 -4.01
C SER A 21 13.56 -6.65 -4.91
N ILE A 22 13.81 -7.12 -6.14
CA ILE A 22 12.75 -7.47 -7.10
C ILE A 22 12.08 -8.77 -6.62
N ALA A 23 10.77 -8.69 -6.30
CA ALA A 23 9.98 -9.85 -5.87
C ALA A 23 9.18 -10.49 -7.03
N THR A 24 8.55 -9.68 -7.89
CA THR A 24 7.66 -10.16 -8.97
C THR A 24 7.77 -9.32 -10.23
N ALA A 25 7.01 -9.71 -11.27
CA ALA A 25 6.92 -9.00 -12.53
C ALA A 25 6.48 -7.53 -12.37
N GLY A 26 5.70 -7.18 -11.35
CA GLY A 26 5.35 -5.78 -11.06
C GLY A 26 6.54 -4.91 -10.69
N CYS A 27 7.61 -5.51 -10.16
CA CYS A 27 8.80 -4.78 -9.72
C CYS A 27 9.77 -4.41 -10.86
N THR A 28 9.61 -4.99 -12.07
CA THR A 28 10.58 -4.80 -13.17
C THR A 28 10.61 -3.37 -13.70
N HIS A 29 9.53 -2.60 -13.54
CA HIS A 29 9.44 -1.18 -13.92
C HIS A 29 9.14 -0.27 -12.72
N CYS A 30 9.60 -0.65 -11.53
CA CYS A 30 9.34 0.07 -10.29
C CYS A 30 9.78 1.55 -10.37
N TYR A 31 8.84 2.48 -10.18
CA TYR A 31 9.13 3.92 -10.23
C TYR A 31 10.16 4.35 -9.17
N ALA A 32 10.20 3.65 -8.04
CA ALA A 32 11.07 3.99 -6.92
C ALA A 32 12.56 3.81 -7.27
N MET A 33 12.93 2.92 -8.20
CA MET A 33 14.31 2.80 -8.68
C MET A 33 14.78 4.10 -9.35
N LYS A 34 13.98 4.66 -10.26
CA LYS A 34 14.31 5.92 -10.95
C LYS A 34 14.37 7.10 -9.97
N MET A 35 13.44 7.12 -9.02
CA MET A 35 13.38 8.17 -7.99
C MET A 35 14.56 8.08 -7.02
N ALA A 36 14.95 6.88 -6.57
CA ALA A 36 16.12 6.67 -5.71
C ALA A 36 17.41 7.10 -6.39
N ALA A 37 17.64 6.71 -7.65
CA ALA A 37 18.80 7.14 -8.42
C ALA A 37 18.86 8.68 -8.57
N ARG A 38 17.70 9.33 -8.75
CA ARG A 38 17.62 10.79 -8.79
C ARG A 38 17.97 11.41 -7.44
N ILE A 39 17.44 10.87 -6.34
CA ILE A 39 17.69 11.37 -4.98
C ILE A 39 19.17 11.23 -4.60
N GLU A 40 19.78 10.08 -4.91
CA GLU A 40 21.21 9.85 -4.73
C GLU A 40 22.04 10.88 -5.51
N ALA A 41 21.70 11.13 -6.79
CA ALA A 41 22.39 12.10 -7.62
C ALA A 41 22.26 13.56 -7.12
N MET A 42 21.20 13.89 -6.38
CA MET A 42 21.05 15.21 -5.74
C MET A 42 21.93 15.39 -4.49
N GLY A 43 22.48 14.31 -3.92
CA GLY A 43 23.44 14.36 -2.81
C GLY A 43 22.89 14.67 -1.41
N GLY A 44 21.64 15.11 -1.27
CA GLY A 44 21.05 15.54 0.01
C GLY A 44 20.54 14.42 0.94
N ALA A 45 20.62 13.15 0.52
CA ALA A 45 20.04 12.02 1.26
C ALA A 45 20.97 10.79 1.20
N PRO A 46 22.02 10.74 2.03
CA PRO A 46 23.09 9.74 1.93
C PRO A 46 22.64 8.28 2.14
N HIS A 47 21.50 8.05 2.81
CA HIS A 47 20.93 6.71 2.96
C HIS A 47 20.44 6.10 1.63
N TYR A 48 20.28 6.89 0.56
CA TYR A 48 20.00 6.35 -0.77
C TYR A 48 21.25 5.82 -1.49
N ALA A 49 22.46 6.11 -1.00
CA ALA A 49 23.70 5.78 -1.68
C ALA A 49 23.85 4.27 -1.91
N GLY A 50 24.05 3.88 -3.16
CA GLY A 50 24.23 2.48 -3.58
C GLY A 50 22.97 1.61 -3.46
N THR A 51 21.79 2.19 -3.25
CA THR A 51 20.51 1.45 -3.33
C THR A 51 20.17 1.08 -4.78
N THR A 52 20.66 1.85 -5.75
CA THR A 52 20.45 1.59 -7.18
C THR A 52 21.76 1.51 -7.94
N LYS A 53 21.73 0.83 -9.09
CA LYS A 53 22.79 0.83 -10.11
C LYS A 53 22.19 1.04 -11.49
N LYS A 54 23.00 1.52 -12.45
CA LYS A 54 22.58 1.64 -13.85
C LYS A 54 22.87 0.36 -14.62
N VAL A 55 21.87 -0.17 -15.30
CA VAL A 55 21.98 -1.29 -16.25
C VAL A 55 21.22 -0.91 -17.50
N ASN A 56 21.90 -0.90 -18.66
CA ASN A 56 21.30 -0.49 -19.96
C ASN A 56 20.56 0.86 -19.89
N GLY A 57 21.13 1.83 -19.18
CA GLY A 57 20.53 3.16 -18.98
C GLY A 57 19.39 3.23 -17.96
N ASN A 58 18.92 2.10 -17.43
CA ASN A 58 17.85 2.05 -16.43
C ASN A 58 18.44 1.94 -15.01
N ALA A 59 17.84 2.66 -14.05
CA ALA A 59 18.12 2.46 -12.64
C ALA A 59 17.45 1.18 -12.17
N ILE A 60 18.21 0.28 -11.57
CA ILE A 60 17.74 -1.00 -11.01
C ILE A 60 18.19 -1.10 -9.56
N TRP A 61 17.35 -1.66 -8.70
CA TRP A 61 17.73 -1.94 -7.32
C TRP A 61 18.96 -2.84 -7.23
N THR A 62 19.85 -2.56 -6.28
CA THR A 62 21.01 -3.42 -5.99
C THR A 62 20.67 -4.57 -5.04
N GLY A 63 19.48 -4.54 -4.42
CA GLY A 63 19.13 -5.36 -3.26
C GLY A 63 19.57 -4.73 -1.93
N ARG A 64 20.35 -3.65 -1.96
CA ARG A 64 20.74 -2.94 -0.73
C ARG A 64 19.54 -2.19 -0.16
N LEU A 65 19.24 -2.47 1.10
CA LEU A 65 18.38 -1.65 1.95
C LEU A 65 19.21 -0.65 2.76
N ALA A 66 18.56 0.46 3.12
CA ALA A 66 19.07 1.37 4.11
C ALA A 66 17.95 1.88 5.02
N LEU A 67 18.25 1.95 6.31
CA LEU A 67 17.38 2.53 7.31
C LEU A 67 17.42 4.06 7.18
N ALA A 68 16.27 4.71 7.27
CA ALA A 68 16.21 6.16 7.21
C ALA A 68 16.79 6.76 8.51
N PRO A 69 17.41 7.97 8.47
CA PRO A 69 17.85 8.66 9.68
C PRO A 69 16.70 8.87 10.68
N GLU A 70 17.03 8.97 11.97
CA GLU A 70 16.08 9.18 13.07
C GLU A 70 15.06 10.31 12.81
N ARG A 71 15.52 11.43 12.21
CA ARG A 71 14.65 12.57 11.86
C ARG A 71 13.55 12.24 10.84
N ILE A 72 13.74 11.18 10.04
CA ILE A 72 12.78 10.67 9.08
C ILE A 72 11.84 9.70 9.77
N LEU A 73 12.39 8.74 10.53
CA LEU A 73 11.60 7.80 11.34
C LEU A 73 10.61 8.54 12.25
N THR A 74 11.06 9.57 12.97
CA THR A 74 10.22 10.34 13.89
C THR A 74 9.41 11.46 13.25
N GLN A 75 9.40 11.57 11.92
CA GLN A 75 8.72 12.67 11.22
C GLN A 75 7.21 12.76 11.56
N PRO A 76 6.45 11.65 11.62
CA PRO A 76 5.02 11.75 11.91
C PRO A 76 4.68 12.37 13.27
N LEU A 77 5.59 12.28 14.25
CA LEU A 77 5.42 12.92 15.57
C LEU A 77 5.25 14.45 15.48
N ARG A 78 5.67 15.07 14.37
CA ARG A 78 5.62 16.52 14.14
C ARG A 78 4.38 16.95 13.37
N TRP A 79 3.62 16.02 12.79
CA TRP A 79 2.43 16.34 12.03
C TRP A 79 1.23 16.43 12.97
N LYS A 80 0.64 17.62 13.07
CA LYS A 80 -0.50 17.86 13.98
C LYS A 80 -1.85 17.53 13.33
N GLU A 81 -1.99 17.81 12.03
CA GLU A 81 -3.23 17.53 11.31
C GLU A 81 -3.37 16.04 10.94
N PRO A 82 -4.57 15.44 11.08
CA PRO A 82 -4.86 14.10 10.59
C PRO A 82 -4.50 13.91 9.11
N ARG A 83 -3.93 12.75 8.79
CA ARG A 83 -3.40 12.42 7.46
C ARG A 83 -3.54 10.93 7.21
N ARG A 84 -3.85 10.55 5.97
CA ARG A 84 -3.53 9.22 5.43
C ARG A 84 -2.09 9.23 4.94
N ILE A 85 -1.30 8.26 5.39
CA ILE A 85 0.14 8.20 5.18
C ILE A 85 0.46 6.85 4.53
N PHE A 86 0.86 6.89 3.26
CA PHE A 86 1.47 5.73 2.63
C PHE A 86 2.86 5.50 3.23
N VAL A 87 2.99 4.35 3.91
CA VAL A 87 4.23 3.92 4.54
C VAL A 87 5.07 3.18 3.53
N ASP A 88 6.27 3.71 3.33
CA ASP A 88 7.36 3.13 2.59
C ASP A 88 7.19 3.02 1.07
N SER A 89 6.73 4.12 0.47
CA SER A 89 6.66 4.32 -0.99
C SER A 89 7.99 4.15 -1.77
N MET A 90 9.12 3.99 -1.08
CA MET A 90 10.48 3.90 -1.65
C MET A 90 11.18 2.58 -1.29
N GLY A 91 10.43 1.62 -0.75
CA GLY A 91 10.92 0.33 -0.29
C GLY A 91 9.79 -0.67 -0.05
N ASP A 92 10.05 -1.61 0.85
CA ASP A 92 9.04 -2.50 1.43
C ASP A 92 9.43 -2.73 2.90
N LEU A 93 8.61 -2.23 3.84
CA LEU A 93 8.90 -2.29 5.28
C LEU A 93 9.12 -3.73 5.78
N PHE A 94 8.51 -4.71 5.12
CA PHE A 94 8.64 -6.12 5.45
C PHE A 94 9.68 -6.84 4.58
N HIS A 95 10.60 -6.13 3.93
CA HIS A 95 11.75 -6.72 3.24
C HIS A 95 12.69 -7.46 4.18
N GLU A 96 13.02 -8.71 3.86
CA GLU A 96 13.79 -9.67 4.68
C GLU A 96 15.02 -9.10 5.41
N ASP A 97 15.74 -8.13 4.83
CA ASP A 97 16.90 -7.49 5.45
C ASP A 97 16.57 -6.28 6.36
N VAL A 98 15.30 -5.88 6.49
CA VAL A 98 14.86 -4.89 7.49
C VAL A 98 14.85 -5.56 8.85
N PRO A 99 15.63 -5.11 9.85
CA PRO A 99 15.60 -5.72 11.18
C PRO A 99 14.24 -5.57 11.84
N ASP A 100 13.79 -6.59 12.56
CA ASP A 100 12.50 -6.53 13.27
C ASP A 100 12.45 -5.38 14.28
N GLU A 101 13.57 -5.01 14.92
CA GLU A 101 13.62 -3.83 15.81
C GLU A 101 13.25 -2.53 15.09
N TRP A 102 13.53 -2.44 13.79
CA TRP A 102 13.24 -1.25 12.99
C TRP A 102 11.77 -1.19 12.63
N ILE A 103 11.16 -2.35 12.38
CA ILE A 103 9.72 -2.48 12.23
C ILE A 103 9.04 -2.13 13.57
N ASP A 104 9.57 -2.60 14.70
CA ASP A 104 9.06 -2.28 16.04
C ASP A 104 9.06 -0.76 16.28
N LYS A 105 10.18 -0.07 15.97
CA LYS A 105 10.30 1.40 16.06
C LYS A 105 9.32 2.12 15.13
N THR A 106 9.14 1.60 13.92
CA THR A 106 8.22 2.18 12.92
C THR A 106 6.77 2.08 13.41
N PHE A 107 6.35 0.92 13.91
CA PHE A 107 5.02 0.73 14.48
C PHE A 107 4.83 1.51 15.79
N ALA A 108 5.88 1.68 16.60
CA ALA A 108 5.81 2.50 17.81
C ALA A 108 5.49 3.97 17.49
N VAL A 109 6.08 4.53 16.42
CA VAL A 109 5.71 5.87 15.94
C VAL A 109 4.24 5.90 15.51
N MET A 110 3.74 4.89 14.80
CA MET A 110 2.33 4.82 14.39
C MET A 110 1.38 4.75 15.59
N ALA A 111 1.75 4.00 16.63
CA ALA A 111 0.96 3.84 17.84
C ALA A 111 0.81 5.15 18.62
N VAL A 112 1.87 5.96 18.71
CA VAL A 112 1.86 7.23 19.47
C VAL A 112 1.37 8.43 18.65
N THR A 113 0.89 8.20 17.44
CA THR A 113 0.28 9.21 16.56
C THR A 113 -1.09 8.74 16.06
N PRO A 114 -2.04 8.48 16.97
CA PRO A 114 -3.31 7.84 16.65
C PRO A 114 -4.23 8.68 15.76
N HIS A 115 -3.98 9.98 15.61
CA HIS A 115 -4.71 10.88 14.73
C HIS A 115 -4.35 10.72 13.24
N HIS A 116 -3.33 9.95 12.91
CA HIS A 116 -2.98 9.60 11.52
C HIS A 116 -3.43 8.20 11.16
N THR A 117 -3.81 8.00 9.90
CA THR A 117 -4.05 6.69 9.31
C THR A 117 -2.81 6.26 8.50
N TYR A 118 -2.22 5.14 8.85
CA TYR A 118 -1.06 4.57 8.17
C TYR A 118 -1.47 3.47 7.20
N GLN A 119 -0.91 3.48 6.00
CA GLN A 119 -1.20 2.53 4.94
C GLN A 119 0.09 1.80 4.52
N PRO A 120 0.67 0.90 5.35
CA PRO A 120 1.75 0.01 4.90
C PRO A 120 1.28 -0.94 3.80
N LEU A 121 2.08 -1.03 2.74
CA LEU A 121 1.82 -1.88 1.59
C LEU A 121 3.06 -2.74 1.32
N THR A 122 2.87 -4.05 1.15
CA THR A 122 3.98 -5.00 0.99
C THR A 122 3.73 -6.04 -0.10
N LYS A 123 4.82 -6.61 -0.63
CA LYS A 123 4.78 -7.83 -1.45
C LYS A 123 5.22 -9.08 -0.68
N ARG A 124 5.61 -8.93 0.59
CA ARG A 124 6.16 -9.96 1.47
C ARG A 124 5.15 -10.30 2.56
N ALA A 125 3.98 -10.74 2.10
CA ALA A 125 2.81 -10.96 2.95
C ALA A 125 3.07 -12.03 4.02
N ASP A 126 3.83 -13.09 3.72
CA ASP A 126 4.23 -14.11 4.70
C ASP A 126 4.99 -13.48 5.88
N ARG A 127 5.91 -12.57 5.59
CA ARG A 127 6.76 -11.95 6.59
C ARG A 127 5.97 -10.95 7.42
N ALA A 128 5.13 -10.14 6.78
CA ALA A 128 4.21 -9.25 7.47
C ALA A 128 3.33 -10.03 8.45
N ARG A 129 2.73 -11.14 8.01
CA ARG A 129 1.92 -12.03 8.86
C ARG A 129 2.72 -12.58 10.04
N ARG A 130 3.88 -13.20 9.78
CA ARG A 130 4.73 -13.78 10.84
C ARG A 130 5.09 -12.73 11.89
N TYR A 131 5.52 -11.55 11.46
CA TYR A 131 5.88 -10.47 12.37
C TYR A 131 4.68 -9.95 13.18
N LEU A 132 3.55 -9.67 12.54
CA LEU A 132 2.37 -9.09 13.20
C LEU A 132 1.56 -10.09 14.05
N SER A 133 1.77 -11.39 13.81
CA SER A 133 1.13 -12.48 14.57
C SER A 133 1.99 -12.98 15.73
N ASP A 134 3.26 -12.59 15.83
CA ASP A 134 4.12 -12.91 16.97
C ASP A 134 3.59 -12.24 18.25
N PRO A 135 3.21 -13.00 19.30
CA PRO A 135 2.73 -12.45 20.57
C PRO A 135 3.71 -11.47 21.24
N ALA A 136 5.01 -11.59 20.97
CA ALA A 136 6.02 -10.69 21.50
C ALA A 136 6.05 -9.33 20.79
N THR A 137 5.62 -9.24 19.53
CA THR A 137 5.66 -8.01 18.72
C THR A 137 4.90 -6.87 19.39
N LYS A 138 3.68 -7.13 19.89
CA LYS A 138 2.89 -6.14 20.62
C LYS A 138 3.65 -5.53 21.79
N ARG A 139 4.31 -6.38 22.60
CA ARG A 139 5.07 -5.92 23.77
C ARG A 139 6.26 -5.06 23.36
N ARG A 140 7.06 -5.50 22.39
CA ARG A 140 8.24 -4.74 21.91
C ARG A 140 7.84 -3.36 21.39
N ILE A 141 6.76 -3.29 20.61
CA ILE A 141 6.23 -2.01 20.09
C ILE A 141 5.81 -1.08 21.23
N TYR A 142 5.05 -1.57 22.21
CA TYR A 142 4.55 -0.72 23.30
C TYR A 142 5.63 -0.30 24.30
N ASP A 143 6.67 -1.11 24.51
CA ASP A 143 7.84 -0.71 25.31
C ASP A 143 8.59 0.47 24.64
N ILE A 144 8.76 0.41 23.32
CA ILE A 144 9.36 1.50 22.53
C ILE A 144 8.42 2.72 22.51
N ALA A 145 7.12 2.53 22.30
CA ALA A 145 6.13 3.61 22.28
C ALA A 145 6.12 4.37 23.61
N SER A 146 6.14 3.65 24.74
CA SER A 146 6.20 4.24 26.08
C SER A 146 7.47 5.08 26.27
N SER A 147 8.62 4.55 25.82
CA SER A 147 9.89 5.26 25.86
C SER A 147 9.85 6.53 24.99
N LEU A 148 9.32 6.43 23.77
CA LEU A 148 9.17 7.57 22.85
C LEU A 148 8.31 8.69 23.45
N VAL A 149 7.19 8.35 24.10
CA VAL A 149 6.31 9.34 24.74
C VAL A 149 7.07 10.13 25.80
N ILE A 150 7.85 9.46 26.65
CA ILE A 150 8.63 10.10 27.72
C ILE A 150 9.78 10.94 27.12
N GLU A 151 10.60 10.35 26.26
CA GLU A 151 11.82 10.97 25.72
C GLU A 151 11.55 12.16 24.79
N ARG A 152 10.43 12.13 24.07
CA ARG A 152 10.05 13.17 23.10
C ARG A 152 8.93 14.07 23.62
N GLN A 153 8.47 13.86 24.85
CA GLN A 153 7.36 14.61 25.48
C GLN A 153 6.13 14.67 24.57
N ILE A 154 5.72 13.51 24.05
CA ILE A 154 4.58 13.40 23.13
C ILE A 154 3.29 13.59 23.94
N GLU A 155 2.41 14.48 23.48
CA GLU A 155 1.14 14.82 24.12
C GLU A 155 0.07 13.73 23.88
N VAL A 156 0.30 12.54 24.44
CA VAL A 156 -0.65 11.42 24.44
C VAL A 156 -0.75 10.80 25.84
N VAL A 157 -1.91 10.22 26.13
CA VAL A 157 -2.19 9.52 27.39
C VAL A 157 -2.09 8.02 27.14
N LEU A 158 -1.08 7.39 27.74
CA LEU A 158 -0.92 5.94 27.69
C LEU A 158 -1.90 5.29 28.68
N ILE A 159 -2.79 4.43 28.18
CA ILE A 159 -3.77 3.69 28.97
C ILE A 159 -3.29 2.24 29.08
N ALA A 160 -2.86 1.86 30.28
CA ALA A 160 -2.46 0.49 30.56
C ALA A 160 -3.70 -0.42 30.75
N PRO A 161 -3.58 -1.73 30.50
CA PRO A 161 -4.69 -2.66 30.68
C PRO A 161 -5.22 -2.63 32.12
N GLY A 162 -6.54 -2.52 32.28
CA GLY A 162 -7.19 -2.45 33.60
C GLY A 162 -7.14 -1.07 34.27
N THR A 163 -6.67 -0.03 33.59
CA THR A 163 -6.73 1.36 34.09
C THR A 163 -8.18 1.85 34.10
N ASP A 164 -8.62 2.50 35.19
CA ASP A 164 -9.90 3.22 35.22
C ASP A 164 -9.78 4.49 34.38
N GLU A 165 -10.32 4.45 33.16
CA GLU A 165 -10.24 5.54 32.19
C GLU A 165 -10.88 6.85 32.67
N ARG A 166 -11.78 6.79 33.66
CA ARG A 166 -12.41 8.00 34.23
C ARG A 166 -11.42 8.83 35.03
N GLN A 167 -10.31 8.23 35.44
CA GLN A 167 -9.25 8.88 36.22
C GLN A 167 -8.06 9.29 35.34
N ALA A 168 -8.03 8.88 34.08
CA ALA A 168 -6.96 9.24 33.16
C ALA A 168 -7.02 10.73 32.78
N PRO A 169 -5.86 11.40 32.59
CA PRO A 169 -5.83 12.77 32.08
C PRO A 169 -6.57 12.92 30.75
N PHE A 170 -7.03 14.14 30.46
CA PHE A 170 -7.60 14.45 29.16
C PHE A 170 -6.51 14.51 28.08
N GLY A 171 -6.79 13.95 26.90
CA GLY A 171 -5.90 13.99 25.75
C GLY A 171 -6.11 12.82 24.80
N PRO A 172 -5.38 12.78 23.67
CA PRO A 172 -5.39 11.63 22.76
C PRO A 172 -4.92 10.38 23.50
N ARG A 173 -5.64 9.26 23.34
CA ARG A 173 -5.39 8.03 24.09
C ARG A 173 -4.65 7.00 23.23
N VAL A 174 -3.74 6.28 23.86
CA VAL A 174 -3.06 5.11 23.30
C VAL A 174 -3.22 3.94 24.27
N TYR A 175 -3.97 2.93 23.86
CA TYR A 175 -4.27 1.75 24.68
C TYR A 175 -3.16 0.69 24.50
N LEU A 176 -2.41 0.41 25.57
CA LEU A 176 -1.20 -0.43 25.51
C LEU A 176 -1.47 -1.94 25.33
N ASP A 177 -2.71 -2.35 25.19
CA ASP A 177 -3.12 -3.71 24.82
C ASP A 177 -3.86 -3.81 23.48
N GLN A 178 -4.26 -2.69 22.90
CA GLN A 178 -5.03 -2.66 21.65
C GLN A 178 -4.17 -3.17 20.50
N TRP A 179 -4.58 -4.30 19.91
CA TRP A 179 -3.88 -4.89 18.79
C TRP A 179 -4.89 -5.67 17.93
N PRO A 180 -4.84 -5.53 16.60
CA PRO A 180 -3.97 -4.68 15.79
C PRO A 180 -4.16 -3.17 16.05
N LEU A 181 -3.19 -2.33 15.65
CA LEU A 181 -3.32 -0.87 15.77
C LEU A 181 -4.50 -0.37 14.89
N PRO A 182 -5.52 0.31 15.44
CA PRO A 182 -6.71 0.72 14.69
C PRO A 182 -6.43 1.66 13.52
N ASN A 183 -5.36 2.46 13.67
CA ASN A 183 -4.96 3.45 12.70
C ASN A 183 -3.98 2.91 11.65
N VAL A 184 -3.73 1.59 11.62
CA VAL A 184 -2.89 0.93 10.62
C VAL A 184 -3.76 0.09 9.69
N TRP A 185 -3.85 0.54 8.44
CA TRP A 185 -4.50 -0.16 7.34
C TRP A 185 -3.44 -0.97 6.61
N LEU A 186 -3.44 -2.29 6.79
CA LEU A 186 -2.42 -3.16 6.22
C LEU A 186 -2.82 -3.60 4.82
N GLY A 187 -1.91 -3.48 3.86
CA GLY A 187 -2.17 -3.93 2.51
C GLY A 187 -1.09 -4.77 1.87
N VAL A 188 -1.51 -5.53 0.86
CA VAL A 188 -0.63 -6.26 -0.05
C VAL A 188 -0.78 -5.76 -1.48
N SER A 189 0.30 -5.74 -2.24
CA SER A 189 0.23 -5.53 -3.69
C SER A 189 0.03 -6.85 -4.40
N SER A 190 -0.85 -6.93 -5.41
CA SER A 190 -1.03 -8.12 -6.25
C SER A 190 -1.24 -7.73 -7.69
N GLU A 191 -0.30 -8.08 -8.57
CA GLU A 191 -0.33 -7.64 -9.96
C GLU A 191 -1.15 -8.56 -10.88
N ARG A 192 -1.28 -9.84 -10.52
CA ARG A 192 -2.03 -10.87 -11.26
C ARG A 192 -2.67 -11.85 -10.27
N GLN A 193 -3.50 -12.76 -10.78
CA GLN A 193 -4.12 -13.81 -9.97
C GLN A 193 -3.11 -14.59 -9.12
N GLN A 194 -1.97 -14.99 -9.71
CA GLN A 194 -0.93 -15.74 -8.99
C GLN A 194 -0.48 -15.00 -7.71
N GLU A 195 -0.13 -13.72 -7.83
CA GLU A 195 0.28 -12.93 -6.66
C GLU A 195 -0.89 -12.65 -5.69
N ALA A 196 -2.13 -12.68 -6.14
CA ALA A 196 -3.29 -12.59 -5.26
C ALA A 196 -3.49 -13.90 -4.48
N ASP A 197 -3.41 -15.06 -5.15
CA ASP A 197 -3.47 -16.40 -4.54
C ASP A 197 -2.41 -16.58 -3.46
N GLU A 198 -1.21 -16.03 -3.66
CA GLU A 198 -0.11 -16.12 -2.70
C GLU A 198 -0.28 -15.14 -1.51
N ARG A 199 -0.79 -13.92 -1.72
CA ARG A 199 -0.68 -12.84 -0.73
C ARG A 199 -1.97 -12.52 0.01
N VAL A 200 -3.12 -12.67 -0.64
CA VAL A 200 -4.42 -12.38 -0.03
C VAL A 200 -4.71 -13.32 1.15
N PRO A 201 -4.46 -14.64 1.06
CA PRO A 201 -4.64 -15.52 2.22
C PRO A 201 -3.75 -15.15 3.41
N GLU A 202 -2.50 -14.74 3.15
CA GLU A 202 -1.60 -14.28 4.21
C GLU A 202 -2.11 -13.00 4.88
N LEU A 203 -2.61 -12.03 4.10
CA LEU A 203 -3.22 -10.81 4.62
C LEU A 203 -4.48 -11.11 5.47
N LEU A 204 -5.36 -11.98 4.98
CA LEU A 204 -6.57 -12.39 5.71
C LEU A 204 -6.25 -13.09 7.04
N ALA A 205 -5.16 -13.85 7.09
CA ALA A 205 -4.68 -14.50 8.28
C ALA A 205 -3.82 -13.60 9.21
N THR A 206 -3.58 -12.35 8.82
CA THR A 206 -2.81 -11.38 9.61
C THR A 206 -3.72 -10.55 10.52
N PRO A 207 -3.31 -10.27 11.78
CA PRO A 207 -3.97 -9.26 12.61
C PRO A 207 -3.86 -7.87 11.95
N ALA A 208 -4.99 -7.36 11.45
CA ALA A 208 -5.09 -6.05 10.82
C ALA A 208 -6.45 -5.43 11.13
N ALA A 209 -6.48 -4.13 11.42
CA ALA A 209 -7.71 -3.39 11.67
C ALA A 209 -8.49 -3.15 10.36
N ILE A 210 -7.76 -2.85 9.29
CA ILE A 210 -8.24 -2.73 7.92
C ILE A 210 -7.26 -3.50 7.01
N ARG A 211 -7.81 -4.27 6.06
CA ARG A 211 -7.10 -5.06 5.06
C ARG A 211 -7.39 -4.54 3.67
N PHE A 212 -6.35 -4.19 2.92
CA PHE A 212 -6.53 -3.74 1.54
C PHE A 212 -5.62 -4.44 0.53
N VAL A 213 -6.09 -4.52 -0.71
CA VAL A 213 -5.27 -4.97 -1.84
C VAL A 213 -5.04 -3.82 -2.79
N SER A 214 -3.77 -3.53 -3.07
CA SER A 214 -3.39 -2.66 -4.19
C SER A 214 -3.06 -3.52 -5.41
N ALA A 215 -4.02 -3.61 -6.32
CA ALA A 215 -3.83 -4.25 -7.61
C ALA A 215 -3.11 -3.30 -8.58
N GLU A 216 -1.84 -3.00 -8.26
CA GLU A 216 -1.02 -2.00 -8.93
C GLU A 216 0.46 -2.42 -9.10
N PRO A 217 1.01 -2.37 -10.33
CA PRO A 217 0.25 -2.26 -11.58
C PRO A 217 -0.61 -3.51 -11.79
N LEU A 218 -1.84 -3.35 -12.29
CA LEU A 218 -2.65 -4.51 -12.70
C LEU A 218 -2.15 -5.06 -14.03
N LEU A 219 -1.55 -6.25 -13.99
CA LEU A 219 -0.89 -6.92 -15.13
C LEU A 219 -1.65 -8.18 -15.60
N GLY A 220 -2.77 -8.50 -14.97
CA GLY A 220 -3.64 -9.60 -15.35
C GLY A 220 -4.98 -9.53 -14.63
N PRO A 221 -5.97 -10.35 -15.03
CA PRO A 221 -7.23 -10.43 -14.31
C PRO A 221 -7.01 -10.98 -12.90
N ILE A 222 -7.82 -10.51 -11.95
CA ILE A 222 -7.89 -11.04 -10.58
C ILE A 222 -9.36 -11.26 -10.23
N ASN A 223 -9.67 -12.45 -9.74
CA ASN A 223 -10.96 -12.81 -9.18
C ASN A 223 -10.84 -12.91 -7.66
N PHE A 224 -11.34 -11.91 -6.95
CA PHE A 224 -11.45 -11.87 -5.49
C PHE A 224 -12.72 -12.56 -4.96
N GLY A 225 -13.74 -12.69 -5.81
CA GLY A 225 -15.03 -13.31 -5.46
C GLY A 225 -15.06 -14.84 -5.59
N ALA A 226 -13.94 -15.50 -5.90
CA ALA A 226 -13.89 -16.95 -5.99
C ALA A 226 -14.10 -17.60 -4.61
N LEU A 227 -14.92 -18.65 -4.56
CA LEU A 227 -15.09 -19.46 -3.35
C LEU A 227 -13.76 -20.09 -2.96
N GLN A 228 -13.40 -19.98 -1.68
CA GLN A 228 -12.18 -20.61 -1.18
C GLN A 228 -12.38 -22.14 -1.13
N ALA A 229 -11.65 -22.89 -1.96
CA ALA A 229 -11.77 -24.34 -2.08
C ALA A 229 -11.42 -25.10 -0.78
N SER A 230 -10.65 -24.46 0.09
CA SER A 230 -10.34 -24.91 1.44
C SER A 230 -10.70 -23.76 2.37
N ILE A 231 -11.82 -23.87 3.08
CA ILE A 231 -12.20 -22.91 4.12
C ILE A 231 -11.39 -23.29 5.38
N PRO A 232 -10.28 -22.61 5.73
CA PRO A 232 -9.79 -22.72 7.10
C PRO A 232 -10.90 -22.24 8.04
N THR A 233 -10.98 -22.80 9.24
CA THR A 233 -12.10 -22.67 10.20
C THR A 233 -12.43 -21.24 10.66
N ASN A 234 -11.79 -20.22 10.09
CA ASN A 234 -12.05 -18.79 10.21
C ASN A 234 -12.76 -18.21 8.97
N ALA A 235 -14.01 -18.65 8.77
CA ALA A 235 -15.21 -17.84 8.49
C ALA A 235 -15.43 -17.04 7.18
N TRP A 236 -14.55 -17.02 6.18
CA TRP A 236 -14.81 -16.28 4.92
C TRP A 236 -15.19 -17.21 3.75
N LEU A 237 -16.31 -16.94 3.06
CA LEU A 237 -16.77 -17.69 1.87
C LEU A 237 -15.96 -17.31 0.62
N THR A 238 -15.66 -16.02 0.47
CA THR A 238 -14.80 -15.44 -0.58
C THR A 238 -13.66 -14.64 0.05
N TRP A 239 -12.71 -14.11 -0.75
CA TRP A 239 -11.73 -13.17 -0.19
C TRP A 239 -12.33 -11.81 0.12
N LEU A 240 -13.37 -11.40 -0.63
CA LEU A 240 -14.01 -10.10 -0.43
C LEU A 240 -14.69 -9.97 0.93
N ASP A 241 -15.09 -11.09 1.54
CA ASP A 241 -15.73 -11.06 2.86
C ASP A 241 -14.77 -10.56 3.96
N GLY A 242 -13.46 -10.72 3.76
CA GLY A 242 -12.44 -10.29 4.73
C GLY A 242 -11.55 -9.14 4.24
N LEU A 243 -11.82 -8.56 3.07
CA LEU A 243 -11.10 -7.41 2.53
C LEU A 243 -11.96 -6.15 2.68
N ASP A 244 -11.35 -5.09 3.19
CA ASP A 244 -12.04 -3.82 3.46
C ASP A 244 -11.87 -2.80 2.33
N TRP A 245 -10.90 -3.01 1.43
CA TRP A 245 -10.62 -2.05 0.35
C TRP A 245 -9.81 -2.66 -0.80
N ILE A 246 -10.17 -2.32 -2.03
CA ILE A 246 -9.38 -2.66 -3.21
C ILE A 246 -9.05 -1.41 -4.02
N ILE A 247 -7.76 -1.25 -4.33
CA ILE A 247 -7.22 -0.17 -5.17
C ILE A 247 -6.77 -0.78 -6.50
N VAL A 248 -7.21 -0.22 -7.63
CA VAL A 248 -6.81 -0.65 -8.98
C VAL A 248 -6.10 0.47 -9.71
N GLY A 249 -4.99 0.14 -10.38
CA GLY A 249 -4.26 1.12 -11.18
C GLY A 249 -3.30 0.51 -12.19
N GLY A 250 -3.17 1.18 -13.34
CA GLY A 250 -2.22 0.81 -14.40
C GLY A 250 -0.80 1.32 -14.16
N GLU A 251 0.16 0.75 -14.90
CA GLU A 251 1.57 1.08 -14.80
C GLU A 251 1.90 2.47 -15.39
N SER A 252 2.81 3.20 -14.75
CA SER A 252 3.27 4.52 -15.20
C SER A 252 4.76 4.50 -15.56
N GLY A 253 5.19 5.44 -16.39
CA GLY A 253 6.59 5.61 -16.79
C GLY A 253 6.91 5.13 -18.21
N PRO A 254 8.17 5.28 -18.65
CA PRO A 254 8.55 5.13 -20.06
C PRO A 254 8.31 3.73 -20.63
N ASN A 255 8.32 2.70 -19.77
CA ASN A 255 8.17 1.29 -20.16
C ASN A 255 6.87 0.69 -19.63
N ALA A 256 5.87 1.52 -19.31
CA ALA A 256 4.61 1.07 -18.74
C ALA A 256 3.94 0.00 -19.59
N ARG A 257 3.53 -1.10 -18.96
CA ARG A 257 2.70 -2.13 -19.57
C ARG A 257 1.22 -1.68 -19.56
N PRO A 258 0.47 -1.94 -20.63
CA PRO A 258 -0.95 -1.62 -20.67
C PRO A 258 -1.78 -2.54 -19.78
N MET A 259 -2.84 -2.00 -19.17
CA MET A 259 -3.83 -2.73 -18.39
C MET A 259 -5.08 -2.95 -19.24
N HIS A 260 -5.61 -4.17 -19.28
CA HIS A 260 -6.85 -4.44 -19.99
C HIS A 260 -8.05 -3.80 -19.28
N PRO A 261 -8.94 -3.06 -19.98
CA PRO A 261 -10.07 -2.37 -19.36
C PRO A 261 -11.03 -3.31 -18.62
N ALA A 262 -11.31 -4.49 -19.20
CA ALA A 262 -12.17 -5.50 -18.57
C ALA A 262 -11.66 -5.99 -17.20
N TRP A 263 -10.35 -5.96 -16.92
CA TRP A 263 -9.83 -6.39 -15.61
C TRP A 263 -10.24 -5.42 -14.51
N ALA A 264 -10.08 -4.11 -14.75
CA ALA A 264 -10.48 -3.08 -13.79
C ALA A 264 -12.00 -3.07 -13.57
N ARG A 265 -12.79 -3.25 -14.64
CA ARG A 265 -14.26 -3.37 -14.56
C ARG A 265 -14.69 -4.59 -13.76
N SER A 266 -14.09 -5.75 -14.03
CA SER A 266 -14.38 -6.97 -13.30
C SER A 266 -14.13 -6.80 -11.80
N ILE A 267 -13.00 -6.21 -11.40
CA ILE A 267 -12.71 -5.96 -9.98
C ILE A 267 -13.71 -4.97 -9.37
N ARG A 268 -14.06 -3.87 -10.08
CA ARG A 268 -15.10 -2.93 -9.64
C ARG A 268 -16.42 -3.64 -9.38
N ASP A 269 -16.88 -4.46 -10.34
CA ASP A 269 -18.18 -5.12 -10.28
C ASP A 269 -18.21 -6.19 -9.16
N GLN A 270 -17.10 -6.90 -8.95
CA GLN A 270 -16.90 -7.79 -7.81
C GLN A 270 -17.00 -7.04 -6.47
N CYS A 271 -16.30 -5.90 -6.34
CA CYS A 271 -16.35 -5.08 -5.13
C CYS A 271 -17.76 -4.54 -4.86
N GLN A 272 -18.43 -4.03 -5.91
CA GLN A 272 -19.80 -3.54 -5.82
C GLN A 272 -20.77 -4.63 -5.36
N ALA A 273 -20.63 -5.85 -5.89
CA ALA A 273 -21.47 -6.98 -5.50
C ALA A 273 -21.26 -7.40 -4.03
N ALA A 274 -20.04 -7.26 -3.51
CA ALA A 274 -19.68 -7.62 -2.14
C ALA A 274 -19.82 -6.45 -1.13
N GLY A 275 -20.10 -5.23 -1.58
CA GLY A 275 -20.12 -4.05 -0.71
C GLY A 275 -18.73 -3.58 -0.25
N VAL A 276 -17.66 -4.02 -0.92
CA VAL A 276 -16.28 -3.64 -0.59
C VAL A 276 -15.93 -2.31 -1.27
N PRO A 277 -15.38 -1.31 -0.55
CA PRO A 277 -14.87 -0.09 -1.14
C PRO A 277 -13.90 -0.33 -2.31
N PHE A 278 -14.17 0.31 -3.45
CA PHE A 278 -13.35 0.23 -4.67
C PHE A 278 -12.77 1.60 -5.03
N PHE A 279 -11.45 1.65 -5.20
CA PHE A 279 -10.73 2.84 -5.65
C PHE A 279 -10.04 2.59 -6.99
N PHE A 280 -10.49 3.30 -8.04
CA PHE A 280 -9.77 3.32 -9.30
C PHE A 280 -8.79 4.48 -9.31
N LYS A 281 -7.50 4.17 -9.16
CA LYS A 281 -6.46 5.18 -9.07
C LYS A 281 -6.19 5.83 -10.42
N GLN A 282 -5.96 5.04 -11.47
CA GLN A 282 -5.68 5.55 -12.81
C GLN A 282 -5.47 4.42 -13.83
N TRP A 283 -5.45 4.81 -15.11
CA TRP A 283 -5.08 3.96 -16.23
C TRP A 283 -3.56 3.76 -16.42
N GLY A 284 -2.70 4.62 -15.86
CA GLY A 284 -1.26 4.60 -16.15
C GLY A 284 -0.94 5.32 -17.46
N GLU A 285 0.03 4.85 -18.25
CA GLU A 285 0.37 5.52 -19.53
C GLU A 285 -0.59 5.23 -20.70
N HIS A 286 -1.43 4.21 -20.57
CA HIS A 286 -2.29 3.66 -21.62
C HIS A 286 -3.74 3.76 -21.21
N ARG A 287 -4.63 4.20 -22.11
CA ARG A 287 -6.08 4.19 -21.87
C ARG A 287 -6.84 3.39 -22.94
N PRO A 288 -8.06 2.91 -22.65
CA PRO A 288 -8.95 2.40 -23.68
C PRO A 288 -9.18 3.42 -24.79
N LEU A 289 -9.45 2.93 -26.00
CA LEU A 289 -9.90 3.76 -27.10
C LEU A 289 -11.29 4.36 -26.81
N THR A 290 -11.51 5.57 -27.29
CA THR A 290 -12.84 6.16 -27.38
C THR A 290 -13.60 5.55 -28.56
N ARG A 291 -14.93 5.69 -28.55
CA ARG A 291 -15.78 5.24 -29.66
C ARG A 291 -15.38 5.84 -31.02
N ALA A 292 -14.90 7.08 -31.03
CA ALA A 292 -14.43 7.74 -32.25
C ALA A 292 -13.12 7.11 -32.77
N GLU A 293 -12.19 6.79 -31.85
CA GLU A 293 -10.88 6.21 -32.20
C GLU A 293 -10.98 4.77 -32.68
N HIS A 294 -11.97 4.00 -32.24
CA HIS A 294 -12.22 2.65 -32.76
C HIS A 294 -12.45 2.60 -34.28
N ASN A 295 -12.89 3.71 -34.88
CA ASN A 295 -13.15 3.81 -36.31
C ASN A 295 -11.99 4.46 -37.08
N GLN A 296 -10.84 4.69 -36.43
CA GLN A 296 -9.69 5.39 -36.99
C GLN A 296 -8.41 4.55 -36.85
N ALA A 297 -7.45 4.74 -37.76
CA ALA A 297 -6.10 4.21 -37.61
C ALA A 297 -5.32 5.05 -36.60
N CYS A 298 -5.46 4.73 -35.30
CA CYS A 298 -4.94 5.56 -34.22
C CYS A 298 -3.64 5.04 -33.57
N GLY A 299 -3.03 3.98 -34.10
CA GLY A 299 -1.80 3.40 -33.51
C GLY A 299 -2.02 2.70 -32.18
N ALA A 300 -3.20 2.14 -31.96
CA ALA A 300 -3.53 1.37 -30.75
C ALA A 300 -2.72 0.08 -30.66
N THR A 301 -2.41 -0.33 -29.43
CA THR A 301 -1.83 -1.62 -29.10
C THR A 301 -2.95 -2.58 -28.68
N LEU A 302 -2.99 -3.77 -29.27
CA LEU A 302 -3.84 -4.86 -28.80
C LEU A 302 -3.21 -5.50 -27.55
N ILE A 303 -3.99 -5.64 -26.48
CA ILE A 303 -3.61 -6.37 -25.27
C ILE A 303 -4.06 -7.83 -25.41
N GLY A 304 -3.14 -8.77 -25.30
CA GLY A 304 -3.44 -10.19 -25.46
C GLY A 304 -3.49 -10.62 -26.93
N ASN A 305 -4.10 -11.78 -27.19
CA ASN A 305 -3.98 -12.48 -28.47
C ASN A 305 -5.31 -12.57 -29.25
N ASP A 306 -6.42 -12.11 -28.69
CA ASP A 306 -7.72 -12.12 -29.38
C ASP A 306 -7.90 -10.81 -30.17
N PRO A 307 -7.78 -10.83 -31.51
CA PRO A 307 -7.95 -9.63 -32.33
C PRO A 307 -9.41 -9.14 -32.37
N TYR A 308 -10.37 -9.94 -31.92
CA TYR A 308 -11.79 -9.58 -31.90
C TYR A 308 -12.21 -8.92 -30.58
N ASP A 309 -11.34 -8.91 -29.57
CA ASP A 309 -11.57 -8.16 -28.35
C ASP A 309 -11.42 -6.65 -28.63
N ARG A 310 -12.57 -6.00 -28.78
CA ARG A 310 -12.62 -4.55 -29.04
C ARG A 310 -12.16 -3.76 -27.82
N GLU A 311 -12.25 -4.29 -26.60
CA GLU A 311 -11.83 -3.58 -25.39
C GLU A 311 -10.33 -3.69 -25.14
N ALA A 312 -9.68 -4.69 -25.73
CA ALA A 312 -8.25 -4.93 -25.62
C ALA A 312 -7.38 -3.88 -26.31
N HIS A 313 -7.95 -3.00 -27.13
CA HIS A 313 -7.20 -1.97 -27.84
C HIS A 313 -7.00 -0.74 -26.96
N VAL A 314 -5.74 -0.38 -26.73
CA VAL A 314 -5.37 0.78 -25.91
C VAL A 314 -4.42 1.71 -26.63
N LEU A 315 -4.50 3.00 -26.28
CA LEU A 315 -3.61 4.03 -26.81
C LEU A 315 -2.69 4.54 -25.72
N ARG A 316 -1.40 4.65 -26.04
CA ARG A 316 -0.43 5.31 -25.17
C ARG A 316 -0.56 6.82 -25.32
N VAL A 317 -1.03 7.49 -24.28
CA VAL A 317 -1.34 8.93 -24.31
C VAL A 317 -0.62 9.73 -23.24
N GLY A 318 0.09 9.06 -22.33
CA GLY A 318 0.70 9.70 -21.18
C GLY A 318 -0.20 9.66 -19.94
N LYS A 319 0.38 9.44 -18.75
CA LYS A 319 -0.34 9.38 -17.47
C LYS A 319 -1.44 10.45 -17.31
N LYS A 320 -1.08 11.71 -17.56
CA LYS A 320 -1.99 12.85 -17.35
C LYS A 320 -3.23 12.78 -18.25
N VAL A 321 -3.06 12.35 -19.50
CA VAL A 321 -4.15 12.27 -20.49
C VAL A 321 -4.98 11.00 -20.29
N ALA A 322 -4.34 9.89 -19.90
CA ALA A 322 -5.03 8.64 -19.62
C ALA A 322 -6.03 8.79 -18.47
N GLY A 323 -5.65 9.55 -17.43
CA GLY A 323 -6.55 9.98 -16.37
C GLY A 323 -7.03 8.85 -15.46
N ARG A 324 -8.11 9.12 -14.72
CA ARG A 324 -8.66 8.26 -13.65
C ARG A 324 -10.15 7.96 -13.79
N LEU A 325 -10.72 8.16 -14.98
CA LEU A 325 -12.12 7.85 -15.23
C LEU A 325 -12.24 6.40 -15.69
N LEU A 326 -12.93 5.56 -14.92
CA LEU A 326 -13.33 4.23 -15.33
C LEU A 326 -14.81 4.29 -15.74
N ASP A 327 -15.07 4.07 -17.03
CA ASP A 327 -16.40 4.23 -17.65
C ASP A 327 -17.03 5.61 -17.42
N GLY A 328 -16.21 6.65 -17.49
CA GLY A 328 -16.65 8.05 -17.40
C GLY A 328 -16.87 8.56 -15.96
N ALA A 329 -16.66 7.72 -14.95
CA ALA A 329 -16.81 8.10 -13.54
C ALA A 329 -15.50 7.96 -12.77
N GLU A 330 -15.33 8.78 -11.74
CA GLU A 330 -14.33 8.54 -10.70
C GLU A 330 -14.84 7.49 -9.73
N HIS A 331 -13.94 6.60 -9.28
CA HIS A 331 -14.24 5.59 -8.26
C HIS A 331 -13.29 5.82 -7.10
N ASN A 332 -13.78 6.46 -6.05
CA ASN A 332 -12.98 6.93 -4.92
C ASN A 332 -13.36 6.23 -3.59
N GLY A 333 -13.92 5.02 -3.66
CA GLY A 333 -14.32 4.27 -2.48
C GLY A 333 -13.12 4.03 -1.56
N MET A 334 -13.32 4.24 -0.26
CA MET A 334 -12.35 3.98 0.81
C MET A 334 -13.08 3.50 2.05
N PRO A 335 -12.41 2.76 2.95
CA PRO A 335 -12.94 2.48 4.27
C PRO A 335 -13.23 3.77 5.04
N GLU A 336 -14.30 3.78 5.82
CA GLU A 336 -14.53 4.81 6.82
C GLU A 336 -13.94 4.36 8.17
N MET A 337 -13.26 5.28 8.87
CA MET A 337 -12.72 4.98 10.21
C MET A 337 -13.82 4.62 11.23
N ASN A 338 -15.09 4.91 10.92
CA ASN A 338 -16.24 4.66 11.78
C ASN A 338 -16.64 3.17 11.86
N GLU A 339 -16.02 2.29 11.08
CA GLU A 339 -16.30 0.85 11.07
C GLU A 339 -15.32 0.03 11.93
N VAL A 340 -14.29 0.66 12.52
CA VAL A 340 -13.64 0.07 13.70
C VAL A 340 -14.53 0.44 14.87
N PRO A 341 -15.17 -0.52 15.57
CA PRO A 341 -16.05 -0.21 16.67
C PRO A 341 -15.35 0.77 17.61
N ALA A 342 -15.90 1.98 17.72
CA ALA A 342 -15.58 2.87 18.82
C ALA A 342 -15.86 2.06 20.09
N LEU A 343 -14.79 1.63 20.76
CA LEU A 343 -14.83 1.04 22.09
C LEU A 343 -14.78 2.16 23.11
#